data_AF-A0A9W8QTI8-F1
#
_entry.id   AF-A0A9W8QTI8-F1
#
_cell.length_a   1.000
_cell.length_b   1.000
_cell.length_c   1.000
_cell.angle_alpha   90.00
_cell.angle_beta   90.00
_cell.angle_gamma   90.00
#
_symmetry.space_group_name_H-M   'P 1'
#
loop_
_entity.id
_entity.type
_entity.pdbx_description
1 polymer ?
#
loop_
_entity_poly.entity_id
_entity_poly.type
_entity_poly.pdbx_seq_one_letter_code
_entity_poly.pdbx_strand_id
1 'polypeptide(L)'
;MASQPICQIIAPVGMLGYGFDEELTRYELAHMVPNGIPTAIILDSGSTDSGPQKLALGSMSCPRSAYAKDLSKLLRLVHTFRVPLIFGSAGGDGTDEHVKEIGEIIEQIAAEEGNK
;
A
#
# COMPACT_ATOMS: atom_id res chain seq x y z
N MET A 1 8.13 2.72 34.28
CA MET A 1 8.59 1.97 33.08
C MET A 1 7.65 2.35 31.95
N ALA A 2 8.17 2.75 30.79
CA ALA A 2 7.32 3.01 29.63
C ALA A 2 6.62 1.69 29.23
N SER A 3 5.32 1.74 28.96
CA SER A 3 4.59 0.57 28.47
C SER A 3 5.12 0.19 27.08
N GLN A 4 5.34 -1.12 26.87
CA GLN A 4 5.69 -1.63 25.55
C GLN A 4 4.48 -1.48 24.61
N PRO A 5 4.67 -1.03 23.36
CA PRO A 5 3.56 -0.93 22.42
C PRO A 5 3.03 -2.31 22.04
N ILE A 6 1.72 -2.42 21.87
CA ILE A 6 1.04 -3.68 21.49
C ILE A 6 1.12 -3.95 19.98
N CYS A 7 1.39 -2.92 19.18
CA CYS A 7 1.63 -3.02 17.74
C CYS A 7 2.49 -1.85 17.25
N GLN A 8 3.07 -2.02 16.08
CA GLN A 8 3.85 -1.01 15.35
C GLN A 8 3.28 -0.85 13.95
N ILE A 9 3.24 0.39 13.49
CA ILE A 9 2.57 0.77 12.25
C ILE A 9 3.55 1.61 11.43
N ILE A 10 3.78 1.18 10.19
CA ILE A 10 4.58 1.93 9.22
C ILE A 10 3.63 2.41 8.12
N ALA A 11 3.56 3.73 7.96
CA ALA A 11 2.73 4.38 6.94
C ALA A 11 3.62 5.07 5.91
N PRO A 12 4.08 4.36 4.85
CA PRO A 12 5.07 4.88 3.91
C PRO A 12 4.52 6.01 3.02
N VAL A 13 3.21 6.05 2.82
CA VAL A 13 2.52 7.07 2.02
C VAL A 13 1.08 7.20 2.50
N GLY A 14 0.53 8.42 2.43
CA GLY A 14 -0.89 8.66 2.74
C GLY A 14 -1.84 8.27 1.61
N MET A 15 -1.37 8.34 0.36
CA MET A 15 -2.15 8.04 -0.85
C MET A 15 -1.33 7.12 -1.78
N LEU A 16 -1.81 5.90 -2.00
CA LEU A 16 -1.18 4.97 -2.94
C LEU A 16 -1.06 5.60 -4.34
N GLY A 17 0.10 5.42 -4.98
CA GLY A 17 0.39 5.98 -6.30
C GLY A 17 1.05 7.37 -6.26
N TYR A 18 1.19 8.00 -5.09
CA TYR A 18 1.93 9.26 -4.96
C TYR A 18 3.45 9.05 -4.87
N GLY A 19 3.90 7.81 -4.71
CA GLY A 19 5.30 7.49 -4.54
C GLY A 19 5.77 7.59 -3.10
N PHE A 20 6.65 6.67 -2.72
CA PHE A 20 7.36 6.69 -1.44
C PHE A 20 8.80 6.21 -1.59
N ASP A 21 9.59 6.51 -0.57
CA ASP A 21 10.97 6.03 -0.41
C ASP A 21 10.96 4.60 0.16
N GLU A 22 11.31 3.63 -0.70
CA GLU A 22 11.38 2.22 -0.32
C GLU A 22 12.46 1.98 0.73
N GLU A 23 13.58 2.72 0.68
CA GLU A 23 14.72 2.50 1.55
C GLU A 23 14.44 3.00 2.97
N LEU A 24 13.73 4.12 3.12
CA LEU A 24 13.26 4.57 4.44
C LEU A 24 12.30 3.54 5.05
N THR A 25 11.36 3.01 4.26
CA THR A 25 10.40 2.01 4.72
C THR A 25 11.11 0.71 5.12
N ARG A 26 12.07 0.27 4.31
CA ARG A 26 12.93 -0.90 4.57
C ARG A 26 13.74 -0.72 5.85
N TYR A 27 14.31 0.46 6.05
CA TYR A 27 15.08 0.80 7.25
C TYR A 27 14.21 0.65 8.50
N GLU A 28 13.02 1.24 8.53
CA GLU A 28 12.10 1.13 9.67
C GLU A 28 11.67 -0.31 9.94
N LEU A 29 11.30 -1.06 8.89
CA LEU A 29 10.95 -2.49 9.02
C LEU A 29 12.09 -3.31 9.61
N ALA A 30 13.34 -3.06 9.21
CA ALA A 30 14.52 -3.76 9.73
C ALA A 30 14.77 -3.48 11.22
N HIS A 31 14.31 -2.35 11.76
CA HIS A 31 14.43 -2.03 13.19
C HIS A 31 13.22 -2.50 14.00
N MET A 32 12.03 -2.46 13.41
CA MET A 32 10.77 -2.79 14.08
C MET A 32 10.53 -4.30 14.14
N VAL A 33 10.66 -5.01 13.02
CA VAL A 33 10.28 -6.44 12.97
C VAL A 33 11.06 -7.33 13.96
N PRO A 34 12.38 -7.16 14.20
CA PRO A 34 13.12 -8.03 15.12
C PRO A 34 12.73 -7.91 16.60
N ASN A 35 12.01 -6.87 17.01
CA ASN A 35 11.66 -6.66 18.42
C ASN A 35 10.48 -7.55 18.91
N GLY A 36 9.87 -8.32 17.99
CA GLY A 36 8.77 -9.26 18.29
C GLY A 36 7.40 -8.61 18.49
N ILE A 37 7.29 -7.29 18.33
CA ILE A 37 6.02 -6.57 18.41
C ILE A 37 5.31 -6.67 17.04
N PRO A 38 4.00 -7.01 17.00
CA PRO A 38 3.26 -7.08 15.74
C PRO A 38 3.41 -5.79 14.93
N THR A 39 3.95 -5.92 13.72
CA THR A 39 4.24 -4.79 12.84
C THR A 39 3.41 -4.91 11.56
N ALA A 40 2.81 -3.82 11.11
CA ALA A 40 2.06 -3.76 9.85
C ALA A 40 2.45 -2.54 9.00
N ILE A 41 2.37 -2.71 7.68
CA ILE A 41 2.39 -1.59 6.75
C ILE A 41 0.94 -1.19 6.50
N ILE A 42 0.61 0.08 6.71
CA ILE A 42 -0.72 0.61 6.42
C ILE A 42 -0.62 1.78 5.46
N LEU A 43 -1.59 1.93 4.59
CA LEU A 43 -1.74 3.12 3.75
C LEU A 43 -3.19 3.27 3.30
N ASP A 44 -3.51 4.42 2.72
CA ASP A 44 -4.81 4.66 2.14
C ASP A 44 -4.69 4.94 0.63
N SER A 45 -5.81 4.84 -0.08
CA SER A 45 -5.91 5.20 -1.50
C SER A 45 -7.22 5.94 -1.80
N GLY A 46 -7.82 6.55 -0.79
CA GLY A 46 -9.15 7.15 -0.86
C GLY A 46 -9.08 8.67 -0.96
N SER A 47 -9.96 9.26 -1.76
CA SER A 47 -10.15 10.71 -1.77
C SER A 47 -11.51 11.09 -2.35
N THR A 48 -12.20 12.01 -1.67
CA THR A 48 -13.40 12.69 -2.17
C THR A 48 -13.12 14.13 -2.61
N ASP A 49 -11.89 14.61 -2.44
CA ASP A 49 -11.52 16.02 -2.63
C ASP A 49 -11.64 16.47 -4.09
N SER A 50 -11.52 15.52 -5.04
CA SER A 50 -11.72 15.78 -6.47
C SER A 50 -13.19 15.97 -6.87
N GLY A 51 -14.12 15.84 -5.94
CA GLY A 51 -15.55 15.93 -6.20
C GLY A 51 -16.08 14.75 -7.03
N PRO A 52 -17.31 14.85 -7.57
CA PRO A 52 -18.02 13.73 -8.17
C PRO A 52 -17.49 13.32 -9.54
N GLN A 53 -16.58 14.09 -10.15
CA GLN A 53 -16.14 13.87 -11.53
C GLN A 53 -15.49 12.49 -11.72
N LYS A 54 -14.59 12.09 -10.81
CA LYS A 54 -13.88 10.80 -10.93
C LYS A 54 -14.86 9.63 -10.86
N LEU A 55 -15.85 9.74 -9.98
CA LEU A 55 -16.88 8.73 -9.79
C LEU A 55 -17.77 8.63 -11.02
N ALA A 56 -18.17 9.78 -11.57
CA ALA A 56 -18.99 9.84 -12.78
C ALA A 56 -18.27 9.29 -14.02
N LEU A 57 -16.94 9.42 -14.09
CA LEU A 57 -16.12 8.96 -15.22
C LEU A 57 -15.51 7.57 -15.01
N GLY A 58 -15.61 6.99 -13.80
CA GLY A 58 -14.96 5.72 -13.45
C GLY A 58 -13.43 5.80 -13.53
N SER A 59 -12.85 6.96 -13.25
CA SER A 59 -11.41 7.20 -13.39
C SER A 59 -10.71 7.17 -12.04
N MET A 60 -9.61 6.42 -11.93
CA MET A 60 -8.77 6.43 -10.72
C MET A 60 -8.06 7.75 -10.48
N SER A 61 -7.60 7.94 -9.24
CA SER A 61 -6.89 9.16 -8.84
C SER A 61 -5.49 9.30 -9.42
N CYS A 62 -4.80 8.19 -9.64
CA CYS A 62 -3.47 8.13 -10.25
C CYS A 62 -3.51 7.26 -11.51
N PRO A 63 -2.54 7.39 -12.44
CA PRO A 63 -2.42 6.43 -13.53
C PRO A 63 -2.10 5.02 -13.00
N ARG A 64 -2.58 3.97 -13.68
CA ARG A 64 -2.34 2.56 -13.31
C ARG A 64 -0.86 2.25 -13.08
N SER A 65 0.04 2.85 -13.86
CA SER A 65 1.49 2.68 -13.73
C SER A 65 2.06 3.20 -12.41
N ALA A 66 1.46 4.24 -11.80
CA ALA A 66 1.88 4.76 -10.51
C ALA A 66 1.49 3.80 -9.37
N TYR A 67 0.27 3.26 -9.41
CA TYR A 67 -0.16 2.21 -8.49
C TYR A 67 0.73 0.97 -8.59
N ALA A 68 0.99 0.50 -9.81
CA ALA A 68 1.86 -0.66 -10.04
C ALA A 68 3.27 -0.43 -9.46
N LYS A 69 3.87 0.75 -9.71
CA LYS A 69 5.20 1.09 -9.18
C LYS A 69 5.25 1.01 -7.65
N ASP A 70 4.26 1.58 -6.96
CA ASP A 70 4.23 1.57 -5.50
C ASP A 70 3.92 0.17 -4.94
N LEU A 71 2.96 -0.55 -5.54
CA LEU A 71 2.60 -1.91 -5.15
C LEU A 71 3.77 -2.88 -5.33
N SER A 72 4.55 -2.79 -6.41
CA SER A 72 5.73 -3.65 -6.61
C SER A 72 6.75 -3.49 -5.47
N LYS A 73 6.96 -2.26 -4.98
CA LYS A 73 7.85 -1.98 -3.84
C LYS A 73 7.26 -2.55 -2.54
N LEU A 74 5.98 -2.27 -2.29
CA LEU A 74 5.28 -2.72 -1.07
C LEU A 74 5.24 -4.25 -0.96
N LEU A 75 4.88 -4.94 -2.04
CA LEU A 75 4.82 -6.41 -2.08
C LEU A 75 6.20 -7.04 -1.84
N ARG A 76 7.27 -6.43 -2.35
CA ARG A 76 8.64 -6.86 -2.05
C ARG A 76 8.97 -6.72 -0.56
N LEU A 77 8.59 -5.59 0.07
CA LEU A 77 8.80 -5.37 1.50
C LEU A 77 7.99 -6.37 2.34
N VAL A 78 6.71 -6.58 2.00
CA VAL A 78 5.84 -7.59 2.63
C VAL A 78 6.46 -8.98 2.55
N HIS A 79 6.92 -9.39 1.36
CA HIS A 79 7.55 -10.68 1.17
C HIS A 79 8.85 -10.83 1.98
N THR A 80 9.66 -9.77 2.03
CA THR A 80 10.94 -9.73 2.75
C THR A 80 10.75 -9.81 4.27
N PHE A 81 9.87 -8.98 4.81
CA PHE A 81 9.72 -8.78 6.26
C PHE A 81 8.58 -9.58 6.89
N ARG A 82 7.74 -10.24 6.07
CA ARG A 82 6.59 -11.05 6.51
C ARG A 82 5.61 -10.29 7.40
N VAL A 83 5.37 -9.03 7.05
CA VAL A 83 4.39 -8.16 7.71
C VAL A 83 3.13 -8.00 6.84
N PRO A 84 1.93 -7.87 7.44
CA PRO A 84 0.73 -7.55 6.68
C PRO A 84 0.81 -6.16 6.04
N LEU A 85 0.23 -6.05 4.85
CA LEU A 85 -0.05 -4.80 4.15
C LEU A 85 -1.56 -4.55 4.15
N ILE A 86 -1.97 -3.40 4.66
CA ILE A 86 -3.38 -3.04 4.87
C ILE A 86 -3.69 -1.74 4.13
N PHE A 87 -4.77 -1.75 3.36
CA PHE A 87 -5.27 -0.60 2.62
C PHE A 87 -6.57 -0.10 3.26
N GLY A 88 -6.67 1.20 3.55
CA GLY A 88 -7.93 1.80 4.01
C GLY A 88 -9.01 1.84 2.93
N SER A 89 -8.61 2.06 1.68
CA SER A 89 -9.48 2.09 0.50
C SER A 89 -8.64 1.95 -0.80
N ALA A 90 -9.29 1.97 -1.97
CA ALA A 90 -8.66 1.73 -3.27
C ALA A 90 -9.08 2.78 -4.33
N GLY A 91 -8.10 3.32 -5.07
CA GLY A 91 -8.28 4.01 -6.36
C GLY A 91 -8.95 5.40 -6.35
N GLY A 92 -9.44 5.88 -5.20
CA GLY A 92 -9.96 7.24 -5.03
C GLY A 92 -11.34 7.28 -4.38
N ASP A 93 -12.38 7.39 -5.19
CA ASP A 93 -13.77 7.65 -4.77
C ASP A 93 -14.53 6.42 -4.26
N GLY A 94 -13.86 5.27 -4.10
CA GLY A 94 -14.37 4.12 -3.34
C GLY A 94 -15.34 3.19 -4.08
N THR A 95 -15.20 3.02 -5.38
CA THR A 95 -15.99 2.04 -6.17
C THR A 95 -15.45 0.61 -6.05
N ASP A 96 -16.33 -0.39 -6.27
CA ASP A 96 -15.93 -1.80 -6.36
C ASP A 96 -14.99 -2.04 -7.54
N GLU A 97 -15.15 -1.28 -8.63
CA GLU A 97 -14.27 -1.31 -9.81
C GLU A 97 -12.84 -0.91 -9.44
N HIS A 98 -12.66 0.12 -8.61
CA HIS A 98 -11.33 0.53 -8.15
C HIS A 98 -10.67 -0.52 -7.25
N VAL A 99 -11.45 -1.23 -6.43
CA VAL A 99 -10.93 -2.35 -5.63
C VAL A 99 -10.47 -3.49 -6.54
N LYS A 100 -11.27 -3.87 -7.55
CA LYS A 100 -10.93 -4.90 -8.53
C LYS A 100 -9.67 -4.54 -9.31
N GLU A 101 -9.59 -3.30 -9.79
CA GLU A 101 -8.44 -2.78 -10.54
C GLU A 101 -7.13 -2.87 -9.73
N ILE A 102 -7.14 -2.47 -8.46
CA ILE A 102 -5.97 -2.64 -7.57
C ILE A 102 -5.64 -4.12 -7.36
N GLY A 103 -6.65 -4.98 -7.20
CA GLY A 103 -6.49 -6.42 -7.11
C GLY A 103 -5.81 -7.02 -8.34
N GLU A 104 -6.26 -6.64 -9.53
CA GLU A 104 -5.67 -7.08 -10.80
C GLU A 104 -4.20 -6.65 -10.94
N ILE A 105 -3.85 -5.43 -10.50
CA ILE A 105 -2.45 -4.97 -10.50
C ILE A 105 -1.59 -5.87 -9.59
N ILE A 106 -2.10 -6.22 -8.40
CA ILE A 106 -1.41 -7.13 -7.47
C ILE A 106 -1.23 -8.52 -8.09
N GLU A 107 -2.28 -9.07 -8.69
CA GLU A 107 -2.22 -10.38 -9.37
C GLU A 107 -1.21 -10.37 -10.53
N GLN A 108 -1.18 -9.30 -11.33
CA GLN A 108 -0.22 -9.12 -12.41
C GLN A 108 1.22 -9.08 -11.89
N ILE A 109 1.49 -8.32 -10.83
CA ILE A 109 2.82 -8.26 -10.20
C ILE A 109 3.22 -9.63 -9.65
N ALA A 110 2.31 -10.32 -8.96
CA ALA A 110 2.57 -11.64 -8.40
C ALA A 110 2.84 -12.71 -9.48
N ALA A 111 2.23 -12.57 -10.67
CA ALA A 111 2.42 -13.48 -11.79
C ALA A 111 3.70 -13.24 -12.61
N GLU A 112 4.47 -12.17 -12.33
CA GLU A 112 5.77 -11.94 -12.95
C GLU A 112 6.73 -13.11 -12.64
N GLU A 113 7.53 -13.55 -13.61
CA GLU A 113 8.41 -14.73 -13.46
C GLU A 113 9.39 -14.63 -12.28
N GLY A 114 9.78 -13.42 -11.88
CA GLY A 114 10.63 -13.19 -10.71
C GLY A 114 9.92 -13.20 -9.35
N ASN A 115 8.58 -13.25 -9.35
CA ASN A 115 7.73 -13.17 -8.15
C ASN A 115 6.85 -14.42 -7.94
N LYS A 116 6.81 -15.35 -8.89
CA LYS A 116 6.19 -16.68 -8.72
C LYS A 116 6.94 -17.52 -7.69
#